data_AF-A0A522Z0V1-F1
#
_entry.id   AF-A0A522Z0V1-F1
#
_cell.length_a   1.000
_cell.length_b   1.000
_cell.length_c   1.000
_cell.angle_alpha   90.00
_cell.angle_beta   90.00
_cell.angle_gamma   90.00
#
_symmetry.space_group_name_H-M   'P 1'
#
loop_
_entity.id
_entity.type
_entity.pdbx_description
1 polymer ?
#
loop_
_entity_poly.entity_id
_entity_poly.type
_entity_poly.pdbx_seq_one_letter_code
_entity_poly.pdbx_strand_id
1 'polypeptide(L)' 'RQIHWHIEVYPLTAAWSGLERGYGIFLNSIPPEKAAEQLGAACRKELAGLVGII' A
#
# COMPACT_ATOMS: atom_id res chain seq x y z
N ARG A 1 -9.39 0.76 27.76
CA ARG A 1 -8.72 0.59 26.45
C ARG A 1 -9.78 0.81 25.38
N GLN A 2 -9.64 1.84 24.53
CA GLN A 2 -10.51 2.03 23.36
C GLN A 2 -9.98 1.18 22.20
N ILE A 3 -10.90 0.55 21.47
CA ILE A 3 -10.62 -0.13 20.22
C ILE A 3 -10.97 0.86 19.10
N HIS A 4 -10.04 1.10 18.19
CA HIS A 4 -10.28 1.88 16.98
C HIS A 4 -10.44 0.91 15.82
N TRP A 5 -11.49 1.07 15.04
CA TRP A 5 -11.69 0.25 13.85
C TRP A 5 -10.83 0.79 12.70
N HIS A 6 -10.15 -0.11 12.01
CA HIS A 6 -9.41 0.20 10.79
C HIS A 6 -9.42 -1.01 9.84
N ILE A 7 -9.11 -0.76 8.57
CA ILE A 7 -8.95 -1.79 7.53
C ILE A 7 -7.48 -1.80 7.10
N GLU A 8 -6.90 -2.99 6.99
CA GLU A 8 -5.56 -3.20 6.44
C GLU A 8 -5.69 -3.84 5.05
N VAL A 9 -4.93 -3.32 4.09
CA VAL A 9 -4.91 -3.81 2.70
C VAL A 9 -3.48 -4.25 2.37
N TYR A 10 -3.33 -5.51 1.96
CA TYR A 10 -2.05 -6.11 1.63
C TYR A 10 -2.00 -6.49 0.15
N PRO A 11 -1.59 -5.56 -0.75
CA PRO A 11 -1.48 -5.86 -2.17
C PRO A 11 -0.30 -6.81 -2.45
N LEU A 12 -0.47 -7.68 -3.46
CA LEU A 12 0.64 -8.45 -4.02
C LEU A 12 1.46 -7.54 -4.96
N THR A 13 2.56 -7.00 -4.45
CA THR A 13 3.46 -6.11 -5.21
C THR A 13 4.55 -6.86 -5.99
N ALA A 14 4.81 -8.11 -5.62
CA ALA A 14 5.78 -9.00 -6.27
C ALA A 14 5.36 -10.47 -6.07
N ALA A 15 5.99 -11.37 -6.84
CA ALA A 15 5.82 -12.81 -6.63
C ALA A 15 6.40 -13.22 -5.27
N TRP A 16 5.61 -13.93 -4.47
CA TRP A 16 6.05 -14.45 -3.17
C TRP A 16 6.97 -15.67 -3.36
N SER A 17 8.05 -15.72 -2.59
CA SER A 17 8.88 -16.91 -2.49
C SER A 17 8.30 -17.88 -1.45
N GLY A 18 8.99 -19.00 -1.24
CA GLY A 18 8.66 -19.94 -0.17
C GLY A 18 8.79 -19.33 1.24
N LEU A 19 9.62 -18.30 1.42
CA LEU A 19 9.81 -17.62 2.69
C LEU A 19 8.54 -16.88 3.13
N GLU A 20 8.00 -16.04 2.26
CA GLU A 20 6.80 -15.24 2.51
C GLU A 20 5.59 -16.14 2.78
N ARG A 21 5.43 -17.20 1.96
CA ARG A 21 4.30 -18.13 2.08
C ARG A 21 4.39 -19.06 3.28
N GLY A 22 5.60 -19.50 3.64
CA GLY A 22 5.80 -20.52 4.67
C GLY A 22 5.96 -19.96 6.09
N TYR A 23 6.54 -18.77 6.22
CA TYR A 23 6.96 -18.23 7.53
C TYR A 23 6.28 -16.91 7.92
N GLY A 24 5.47 -16.32 7.04
CA GLY A 24 4.83 -15.02 7.31
C GLY A 24 5.83 -13.86 7.41
N ILE A 25 7.02 -14.01 6.83
CA ILE A 25 8.04 -12.97 6.75
C ILE A 25 7.93 -12.30 5.38
N PHE A 26 7.72 -10.99 5.35
CA PHE A 26 7.53 -10.25 4.11
C PHE A 26 8.76 -9.41 3.77
N LEU A 27 9.29 -9.61 2.57
CA LEU A 27 10.33 -8.74 2.04
C LEU A 27 9.70 -7.50 1.38
N ASN A 28 9.88 -6.34 2.01
CA ASN A 28 9.50 -5.06 1.42
C ASN A 28 10.70 -4.46 0.68
N SER A 29 10.66 -4.47 -0.65
CA SER A 29 11.72 -3.90 -1.50
C SER A 29 11.68 -2.38 -1.58
N ILE A 30 10.55 -1.76 -1.20
CA ILE A 30 10.34 -0.31 -1.24
C ILE A 30 10.20 0.20 0.20
N PRO A 31 10.96 1.22 0.61
CA PRO A 31 10.79 1.87 1.91
C PRO A 31 9.37 2.46 2.07
N PRO A 32 8.77 2.40 3.27
CA PRO A 32 7.40 2.84 3.49
C PRO A 32 7.21 4.33 3.18
N GLU A 33 8.20 5.18 3.43
CA GLU A 33 8.14 6.63 3.15
C GLU A 33 7.98 6.88 1.65
N LYS A 34 8.75 6.15 0.83
CA LYS A 34 8.70 6.26 -0.63
C LYS A 34 7.41 5.69 -1.20
N ALA A 35 6.92 4.57 -0.64
CA ALA A 35 5.63 4.00 -1.02
C ALA A 35 4.48 4.98 -0.71
N ALA A 36 4.49 5.61 0.47
CA ALA A 36 3.50 6.61 0.87
C ALA A 36 3.52 7.86 -0.04
N GLU A 37 4.71 8.35 -0.40
CA GLU A 37 4.85 9.46 -1.35
C GLU A 37 4.20 9.14 -2.70
N GLN A 38 4.52 7.98 -3.27
CA GLN A 38 3.99 7.54 -4.57
C GLN A 38 2.48 7.32 -4.53
N LEU A 39 1.97 6.63 -3.50
CA LEU A 39 0.53 6.41 -3.33
C LEU A 39 -0.23 7.72 -3.11
N GLY A 40 0.34 8.67 -2.34
CA GLY A 40 -0.25 9.97 -2.12
C GLY A 40 -0.34 10.81 -3.39
N ALA A 41 0.69 10.79 -4.23
CA ALA A 41 0.67 11.47 -5.52
C ALA A 41 -0.36 10.85 -6.48
N ALA A 42 -0.41 9.52 -6.57
CA ALA A 42 -1.39 8.80 -7.38
C ALA A 42 -2.83 9.09 -6.93
N CYS A 43 -3.10 9.03 -5.61
CA CYS A 43 -4.42 9.32 -5.04
C CYS A 43 -4.92 10.72 -5.42
N ARG A 44 -4.06 11.75 -5.31
CA ARG A 44 -4.44 13.12 -5.70
C ARG A 44 -4.74 13.24 -7.20
N LYS A 45 -3.95 12.55 -8.04
CA LYS A 45 -4.18 12.54 -9.50
C LYS A 45 -5.51 11.87 -9.84
N GLU A 46 -5.79 10.70 -9.28
CA GLU A 46 -7.06 10.00 -9.50
C GLU A 46 -8.25 10.83 -9.00
N LEU A 47 -8.12 11.46 -7.82
CA LEU A 47 -9.14 12.35 -7.29
C LEU A 47 -9.38 13.56 -8.20
N ALA A 48 -8.33 14.20 -8.71
CA ALA A 48 -8.43 15.32 -9.65
C ALA A 48 -9.21 14.93 -10.91
N GLY A 49 -8.89 13.76 -11.49
CA GLY A 49 -9.63 13.19 -12.62
C GLY A 49 -11.10 12.92 -12.30
N LEU A 50 -11.39 12.40 -11.09
CA LEU A 50 -12.75 12.15 -10.62
C LEU A 50 -13.59 13.43 -10.48
N VAL A 51 -12.98 14.54 -10.06
CA VAL A 51 -13.66 15.84 -9.89
C VAL A 51 -13.61 16.73 -11.14
N GLY A 52 -13.03 16.24 -12.24
CA GLY A 52 -12.98 16.96 -13.53
C GLY A 52 -11.93 18.06 -13.62
N ILE A 53 -10.91 18.04 -12.75
CA ILE A 53 -9.77 18.95 -12.81
C ILE A 53 -8.61 18.20 -13.48
N ILE A 54 -8.23 18.63 -14.69
CA ILE A 54 -7.18 18.02 -15.52
C ILE A 54 -5.91 18.87 -15.48
#